data_AF-A0A661I3Q2-F1
#
_entry.id   AF-A0A661I3Q2-F1
#
_cell.length_a   1.000
_cell.length_b   1.000
_cell.length_c   1.000
_cell.angle_alpha   90.00
_cell.angle_beta   90.00
_cell.angle_gamma   90.00
#
_symmetry.space_group_name_H-M   'P 1'
#
loop_
_entity.id
_entity.type
_entity.pdbx_description
1 polymer ?
#
loop_
_entity_poly.entity_id
_entity_poly.type
_entity_poly.pdbx_seq_one_letter_code
_entity_poly.pdbx_strand_id
1 'polypeptide(L)'
;MKNRFKIRVVLLALFLMLIQLHANKTIAVDLCEQIAYAYEDGKVVFSGRISSGIPSRRTPTGTFTILEKKKKHKSSLWPKPNGGAKMDYLLRLTWDGIAMHLGPVPNHPASHGCIRMQRGFAEKMWRWADTGMEVTVEGMPPHIVNVNRMFPWRYETTWLEGW
;
A
#
# COMPACT_ATOMS: atom_id res chain seq x y z
N MET A 1 -11.09 52.10 11.70
CA MET A 1 -10.50 50.91 12.38
C MET A 1 -11.43 49.68 12.38
N LYS A 2 -12.74 49.81 12.67
CA LYS A 2 -13.70 48.67 12.77
C LYS A 2 -13.82 47.79 11.50
N ASN A 3 -13.79 48.37 10.29
CA ASN A 3 -13.97 47.58 9.06
C ASN A 3 -12.77 46.67 8.73
N ARG A 4 -11.54 47.12 9.02
CA ARG A 4 -10.34 46.30 8.78
C ARG A 4 -10.25 45.09 9.72
N PHE A 5 -10.81 45.22 10.93
CA PHE A 5 -10.94 44.11 11.89
C PHE A 5 -11.98 43.09 11.42
N LYS A 6 -13.17 43.54 11.00
CA LYS A 6 -14.21 42.66 10.44
C LYS A 6 -13.74 41.88 9.21
N ILE A 7 -13.01 42.53 8.30
CA ILE A 7 -12.45 41.88 7.11
C ILE A 7 -11.42 40.80 7.51
N ARG A 8 -10.54 41.08 8.46
CA ARG A 8 -9.56 40.09 8.95
C ARG A 8 -10.23 38.89 9.60
N VAL A 9 -11.29 39.10 10.37
CA VAL A 9 -12.06 38.01 11.00
C VAL A 9 -12.78 37.15 9.95
N VAL A 10 -13.40 37.78 8.93
CA VAL A 10 -14.07 37.05 7.83
C VAL A 10 -13.07 36.25 6.99
N LEU A 11 -11.91 36.82 6.67
CA LEU A 11 -10.85 36.13 5.92
C LEU A 11 -10.26 34.96 6.72
N LEU A 12 -10.06 35.12 8.04
CA LEU A 12 -9.59 34.04 8.91
C LEU A 12 -10.62 32.91 9.00
N ALA A 13 -11.91 33.24 9.11
CA ALA A 13 -13.00 32.27 9.15
C ALA A 13 -13.15 31.50 7.82
N LEU A 14 -13.06 32.20 6.67
CA LEU A 14 -13.05 31.54 5.36
C LEU A 14 -11.83 30.65 5.19
N PHE A 15 -10.65 31.08 5.64
CA PHE A 15 -9.44 30.27 5.61
C PHE A 15 -9.55 29.02 6.49
N LEU A 16 -10.08 29.14 7.71
CA LEU A 16 -10.33 28.00 8.60
C LEU A 16 -11.42 27.05 8.05
N MET A 17 -12.46 27.57 7.40
CA MET A 17 -13.50 26.77 6.74
C MET A 17 -12.98 26.03 5.50
N LEU A 18 -12.04 26.64 4.76
CA LEU A 18 -11.37 26.00 3.63
C LEU A 18 -10.43 24.87 4.07
N ILE A 19 -9.83 24.94 5.26
CA ILE A 19 -9.02 23.85 5.81
C ILE A 19 -9.89 22.62 6.12
N GLN A 20 -11.14 22.81 6.56
CA GLN A 20 -12.08 21.72 6.86
C GLN A 20 -12.73 21.06 5.64
N LEU A 21 -12.46 21.53 4.41
CA LEU A 21 -13.07 21.02 3.17
C LEU A 21 -12.23 19.94 2.45
N HIS A 22 -11.09 19.55 2.98
CA HIS A 22 -10.30 18.46 2.37
C HIS A 22 -10.84 17.11 2.85
N ALA A 23 -11.28 16.27 1.91
CA ALA A 23 -11.69 14.89 2.19
C ALA A 23 -10.56 14.14 2.92
N ASN A 24 -10.90 13.41 3.98
CA ASN A 24 -9.96 12.55 4.67
C ASN A 24 -9.68 11.34 3.79
N LYS A 25 -8.45 11.25 3.27
CA LYS A 25 -8.01 10.21 2.36
C LYS A 25 -7.07 9.23 3.06
N THR A 26 -7.32 7.94 2.91
CA THR A 26 -6.44 6.87 3.40
C THR A 26 -6.36 5.71 2.41
N ILE A 27 -5.32 4.89 2.52
CA ILE A 27 -5.17 3.65 1.76
C ILE A 27 -5.16 2.47 2.73
N ALA A 28 -5.91 1.42 2.44
CA ALA A 28 -5.76 0.13 3.10
C ALA A 28 -5.24 -0.91 2.10
N VAL A 29 -4.32 -1.76 2.53
CA VAL A 29 -3.74 -2.85 1.74
C VAL A 29 -3.97 -4.15 2.48
N ASP A 30 -4.83 -4.99 1.90
CA ASP A 30 -5.10 -6.32 2.40
C ASP A 30 -4.16 -7.33 1.70
N LEU A 31 -3.24 -7.91 2.47
CA LEU A 31 -2.31 -8.91 1.98
C LEU A 31 -2.97 -10.29 1.79
N CYS A 32 -4.02 -10.63 2.52
CA CYS A 32 -4.75 -11.88 2.32
C CYS A 32 -5.45 -11.88 0.96
N GLU A 33 -6.18 -10.81 0.65
CA GLU A 33 -6.94 -10.64 -0.59
C GLU A 33 -6.08 -10.20 -1.78
N GLN A 34 -4.88 -9.68 -1.53
CA GLN A 34 -4.06 -8.99 -2.52
C GLN A 34 -4.82 -7.85 -3.22
N ILE A 35 -5.49 -7.01 -2.41
CA ILE A 35 -6.23 -5.83 -2.87
C ILE A 35 -5.75 -4.59 -2.10
N ALA A 36 -5.68 -3.46 -2.79
CA ALA A 36 -5.57 -2.15 -2.16
C ALA A 36 -6.86 -1.34 -2.37
N TYR A 37 -7.30 -0.68 -1.32
CA TYR A 37 -8.50 0.13 -1.23
C TYR A 37 -8.12 1.59 -0.98
N ALA A 38 -8.68 2.51 -1.77
CA ALA A 38 -8.57 3.95 -1.56
C ALA A 38 -9.86 4.47 -0.93
N TYR A 39 -9.75 5.14 0.22
CA TYR A 39 -10.86 5.68 0.98
C TYR A 39 -10.91 7.21 0.91
N GLU A 40 -12.11 7.77 0.77
CA GLU A 40 -12.43 9.17 1.05
C GLU A 40 -13.56 9.23 2.08
N ASP A 41 -13.32 9.90 3.20
CA ASP A 41 -14.28 10.07 4.29
C ASP A 41 -14.91 8.74 4.74
N GLY A 42 -14.08 7.70 4.84
CA GLY A 42 -14.48 6.35 5.25
C GLY A 42 -15.17 5.51 4.16
N LYS A 43 -15.32 6.01 2.93
CA LYS A 43 -15.92 5.29 1.80
C LYS A 43 -14.87 4.87 0.78
N VAL A 44 -14.94 3.63 0.29
CA VAL A 44 -14.08 3.18 -0.81
C VAL A 44 -14.46 3.92 -2.08
N VAL A 45 -13.53 4.71 -2.62
CA VAL A 45 -13.71 5.42 -3.91
C VAL A 45 -13.17 4.63 -5.09
N PHE A 46 -12.19 3.76 -4.87
CA PHE A 46 -11.75 2.75 -5.83
C PHE A 46 -10.85 1.71 -5.16
N SER A 47 -10.75 0.54 -5.77
CA SER A 47 -9.87 -0.54 -5.35
C SER A 47 -9.21 -1.22 -6.55
N GLY A 48 -8.19 -2.03 -6.29
CA GLY A 48 -7.48 -2.74 -7.34
C GLY A 48 -6.54 -3.80 -6.80
N ARG A 49 -6.28 -4.79 -7.66
CA ARG A 49 -5.39 -5.92 -7.34
C ARG A 49 -3.95 -5.44 -7.14
N ILE A 50 -3.28 -6.03 -6.16
CA ILE A 50 -1.86 -5.83 -5.90
C ILE A 50 -1.08 -7.15 -5.97
N SER A 51 0.24 -7.06 -6.00
CA SER A 51 1.12 -8.21 -5.76
C SER A 51 2.24 -7.82 -4.79
N SER A 52 2.13 -8.36 -3.59
CA SER A 52 2.99 -8.12 -2.43
C SER A 52 4.26 -8.99 -2.43
N GLY A 53 5.03 -8.88 -1.35
CA GLY A 53 6.28 -9.60 -1.13
C GLY A 53 6.10 -11.11 -0.96
N ILE A 54 7.05 -11.88 -1.52
CA ILE A 54 7.11 -13.34 -1.32
C ILE A 54 7.38 -13.70 0.16
N PRO A 55 7.13 -14.96 0.60
CA PRO A 55 7.34 -15.37 1.99
C PRO A 55 8.73 -15.08 2.56
N SER A 56 9.80 -15.14 1.76
CA SER A 56 11.17 -14.83 2.19
C SER A 56 11.51 -13.33 2.18
N ARG A 57 10.62 -12.48 1.64
CA ARG A 57 10.76 -11.03 1.50
C ARG A 57 9.40 -10.35 1.63
N ARG A 58 8.76 -10.54 2.77
CA ARG A 58 7.36 -10.11 2.99
C ARG A 58 7.25 -8.59 2.91
N THR A 59 6.08 -8.13 2.48
CA THR A 59 5.65 -6.75 2.70
C THR A 59 5.41 -6.58 4.20
N PRO A 60 6.00 -5.58 4.87
CA PRO A 60 5.75 -5.33 6.28
C PRO A 60 4.31 -4.85 6.51
N THR A 61 3.69 -5.32 7.58
CA THR A 61 2.37 -4.87 8.05
C THR A 61 2.52 -3.68 9.01
N GLY A 62 1.47 -2.90 9.16
CA GLY A 62 1.40 -1.74 10.05
C GLY A 62 0.89 -0.49 9.34
N THR A 63 0.98 0.64 10.03
CA THR A 63 0.58 1.95 9.52
C THR A 63 1.80 2.72 9.03
N PHE A 64 1.73 3.21 7.81
CA PHE A 64 2.77 3.96 7.13
C PHE A 64 2.21 5.31 6.68
N THR A 65 3.11 6.19 6.25
CA THR A 65 2.74 7.42 5.54
C THR A 65 3.44 7.45 4.19
N ILE A 66 2.82 8.10 3.20
CA ILE A 66 3.45 8.33 1.89
C ILE A 66 4.55 9.37 2.06
N LEU A 67 5.79 8.93 2.09
CA LEU A 67 6.97 9.78 2.29
C LEU A 67 7.36 10.54 1.03
N GLU A 68 7.18 9.91 -0.13
CA GLU A 68 7.64 10.44 -1.41
C GLU A 68 6.76 9.93 -2.56
N LYS A 69 6.54 10.80 -3.55
CA LYS A 69 5.89 10.46 -4.82
C LYS A 69 6.82 10.70 -6.00
N LYS A 70 7.06 9.69 -6.83
CA LYS A 70 7.86 9.82 -8.06
C LYS A 70 7.18 9.15 -9.25
N LYS A 71 6.83 9.92 -10.29
CA LYS A 71 6.22 9.38 -11.52
C LYS A 71 7.15 8.39 -12.23
N LYS A 72 8.45 8.70 -12.29
CA LYS A 72 9.51 7.84 -12.81
C LYS A 72 10.51 7.59 -11.71
N HIS A 73 10.70 6.32 -11.34
CA HIS A 73 11.69 5.92 -10.36
C HIS A 73 12.43 4.67 -10.84
N LYS A 74 13.71 4.58 -10.48
CA LYS A 74 14.53 3.37 -10.65
C LYS A 74 15.05 2.98 -9.28
N SER A 75 14.86 1.71 -8.92
CA SER A 75 15.43 1.17 -7.68
C SER A 75 16.96 1.25 -7.73
N SER A 76 17.60 1.70 -6.65
CA SER A 76 19.05 1.58 -6.46
C SER A 76 19.48 0.19 -6.03
N LEU A 77 18.56 -0.65 -5.53
CA LEU A 77 18.86 -1.95 -4.92
C LEU A 77 18.48 -3.14 -5.80
N TRP A 78 17.44 -3.02 -6.64
CA TRP A 78 16.91 -4.13 -7.42
C TRP A 78 16.89 -3.85 -8.93
N PRO A 79 17.18 -4.86 -9.79
CA PRO A 79 17.74 -6.16 -9.44
C PRO A 79 19.17 -6.04 -8.88
N LYS A 80 19.55 -6.91 -7.93
CA LYS A 80 20.92 -6.95 -7.43
C LYS A 80 21.89 -7.48 -8.50
N PRO A 81 23.17 -7.05 -8.50
CA PRO A 81 23.76 -6.07 -7.56
C PRO A 81 23.58 -4.60 -8.01
N ASN A 82 23.19 -4.36 -9.26
CA ASN A 82 23.36 -3.07 -9.93
C ASN A 82 22.14 -2.14 -9.88
N GLY A 83 21.01 -2.59 -9.32
CA GLY A 83 19.77 -1.85 -9.34
C GLY A 83 19.19 -1.70 -10.76
N GLY A 84 18.32 -0.69 -10.94
CA GLY A 84 17.79 -0.28 -12.25
C GLY A 84 16.36 -0.73 -12.56
N ALA A 85 15.69 -1.48 -11.68
CA ALA A 85 14.29 -1.85 -11.84
C ALA A 85 13.42 -0.60 -11.94
N LYS A 86 12.62 -0.51 -13.01
CA LYS A 86 11.65 0.56 -13.20
C LYS A 86 10.50 0.40 -12.21
N MET A 87 10.25 1.44 -11.42
CA MET A 87 9.19 1.52 -10.41
C MET A 87 8.38 2.79 -10.65
N ASP A 88 7.77 2.91 -11.83
CA ASP A 88 6.96 4.08 -12.16
C ASP A 88 5.78 4.24 -11.20
N TYR A 89 5.30 5.47 -11.02
CA TYR A 89 4.21 5.81 -10.08
C TYR A 89 4.51 5.37 -8.63
N LEU A 90 5.74 5.59 -8.19
CA LEU A 90 6.21 5.27 -6.84
C LEU A 90 5.50 6.13 -5.79
N LEU A 91 4.98 5.45 -4.78
CA LEU A 91 4.56 5.97 -3.47
C LEU A 91 5.43 5.28 -2.39
N ARG A 92 6.42 5.99 -1.86
CA ARG A 92 7.36 5.45 -0.86
C ARG A 92 6.68 5.35 0.51
N LEU A 93 6.77 4.20 1.16
CA LEU A 93 6.24 3.96 2.51
C LEU A 93 7.33 3.99 3.57
N THR A 94 8.55 3.60 3.19
CA THR A 94 9.69 3.55 4.12
C THR A 94 10.97 4.06 3.47
N TRP A 95 11.91 4.53 4.29
CA TRP A 95 13.22 4.98 3.84
C TRP A 95 14.14 3.83 3.41
N ASP A 96 13.93 2.62 3.94
CA ASP A 96 14.67 1.40 3.56
C ASP A 96 14.19 0.78 2.24
N GLY A 97 13.12 1.31 1.62
CA GLY A 97 12.79 1.04 0.22
C GLY A 97 11.48 0.32 -0.07
N ILE A 98 10.59 0.15 0.92
CA ILE A 98 9.24 -0.36 0.68
C ILE A 98 8.37 0.75 0.06
N ALA A 99 7.70 0.41 -1.04
CA ALA A 99 6.89 1.35 -1.79
C ALA A 99 5.72 0.63 -2.49
N MET A 100 4.67 1.40 -2.80
CA MET A 100 3.66 1.02 -3.79
C MET A 100 4.07 1.57 -5.15
N HIS A 101 4.03 0.76 -6.22
CA HIS A 101 4.44 1.23 -7.54
C HIS A 101 3.91 0.34 -8.67
N LEU A 102 4.05 0.80 -9.92
CA LEU A 102 3.76 -0.01 -11.11
C LEU A 102 4.68 -1.23 -11.20
N GLY A 103 4.09 -2.41 -11.36
CA GLY A 103 4.83 -3.63 -11.69
C GLY A 103 3.92 -4.79 -12.10
N PRO A 104 4.47 -5.98 -12.37
CA PRO A 104 3.69 -7.18 -12.63
C PRO A 104 2.82 -7.56 -11.42
N VAL A 105 1.55 -7.88 -11.68
CA VAL A 105 0.56 -8.29 -10.66
C VAL A 105 -0.01 -9.66 -11.03
N PRO A 106 0.75 -10.76 -10.80
CA PRO A 106 0.23 -12.12 -10.94
C PRO A 106 -0.80 -12.45 -9.84
N ASN A 107 -1.45 -13.61 -9.94
CA ASN A 107 -2.42 -14.10 -8.95
C ASN A 107 -1.78 -14.62 -7.65
N HIS A 108 -0.59 -14.11 -7.29
CA HIS A 108 0.13 -14.46 -6.06
C HIS A 108 1.11 -13.34 -5.63
N PRO A 109 1.62 -13.36 -4.38
CA PRO A 109 2.75 -12.55 -3.97
C PRO A 109 4.00 -12.92 -4.78
N ALA A 110 4.71 -11.93 -5.31
CA ALA A 110 5.88 -12.19 -6.17
C ALA A 110 6.94 -11.06 -6.13
N SER A 111 6.86 -10.16 -5.15
CA SER A 111 7.72 -8.98 -5.05
C SER A 111 8.83 -9.21 -4.02
N HIS A 112 9.75 -8.24 -3.93
CA HIS A 112 10.80 -8.21 -2.91
C HIS A 112 10.40 -7.39 -1.67
N GLY A 113 9.10 -7.20 -1.44
CA GLY A 113 8.53 -6.46 -0.31
C GLY A 113 7.64 -5.28 -0.73
N CYS A 114 7.88 -4.70 -1.90
CA CYS A 114 7.03 -3.64 -2.46
C CYS A 114 5.63 -4.13 -2.83
N ILE A 115 4.68 -3.21 -2.89
CA ILE A 115 3.30 -3.48 -3.29
C ILE A 115 3.16 -3.08 -4.76
N ARG A 116 3.12 -4.07 -5.65
CA ARG A 116 3.01 -3.82 -7.10
C ARG A 116 1.56 -3.62 -7.51
N MET A 117 1.33 -2.66 -8.40
CA MET A 117 0.04 -2.30 -8.97
C MET A 117 0.10 -2.38 -10.50
N GLN A 118 -1.02 -2.73 -11.14
CA GLN A 118 -1.13 -2.67 -12.60
C GLN A 118 -1.17 -1.22 -13.10
N ARG A 119 -0.85 -0.98 -14.36
CA ARG A 119 -0.64 0.37 -14.93
C ARG A 119 -1.75 1.37 -14.63
N GLY A 120 -3.00 1.05 -14.97
CA GLY A 120 -4.13 1.96 -14.77
C GLY A 120 -4.39 2.26 -13.31
N PHE A 121 -4.32 1.23 -12.46
CA PHE A 121 -4.50 1.37 -11.01
C PHE A 121 -3.36 2.16 -10.37
N ALA A 122 -2.11 1.89 -10.75
CA ALA A 122 -0.93 2.60 -10.25
C ALA A 122 -0.97 4.09 -10.60
N GLU A 123 -1.34 4.44 -11.84
CA GLU A 123 -1.47 5.84 -12.26
C GLU A 123 -2.61 6.54 -11.52
N LYS A 124 -3.77 5.89 -11.40
CA LYS A 124 -4.92 6.43 -10.66
C LYS A 124 -4.56 6.68 -9.19
N MET A 125 -4.01 5.66 -8.52
CA MET A 125 -3.56 5.73 -7.13
C MET A 125 -2.53 6.84 -6.93
N TRP A 126 -1.50 6.92 -7.79
CA TRP A 126 -0.47 7.94 -7.69
C TRP A 126 -0.98 9.36 -7.91
N ARG A 127 -1.97 9.56 -8.79
CA ARG A 127 -2.59 10.88 -8.99
C ARG A 127 -3.47 11.28 -7.81
N TRP A 128 -4.19 10.32 -7.25
CA TRP A 128 -5.17 10.54 -6.19
C TRP A 128 -4.54 10.72 -4.80
N ALA A 129 -3.49 9.94 -4.49
CA ALA A 129 -2.81 9.96 -3.21
C ALA A 129 -1.97 11.22 -3.00
N ASP A 130 -1.71 11.60 -1.75
CA ASP A 130 -1.00 12.80 -1.35
C ASP A 130 0.20 12.43 -0.47
N THR A 131 1.28 13.21 -0.49
CA THR A 131 2.40 13.00 0.45
C THR A 131 1.90 13.26 1.87
N GLY A 132 2.27 12.41 2.83
CA GLY A 132 1.78 12.45 4.21
C GLY A 132 0.49 11.66 4.45
N MET A 133 -0.16 11.16 3.39
CA MET A 133 -1.34 10.30 3.50
C MET A 133 -1.00 8.98 4.21
N GLU A 134 -1.92 8.52 5.05
CA GLU A 134 -1.82 7.25 5.76
C GLU A 134 -2.05 6.05 4.83
N VAL A 135 -1.24 5.02 5.01
CA VAL A 135 -1.37 3.71 4.35
C VAL A 135 -1.31 2.62 5.41
N THR A 136 -2.40 1.90 5.61
CA THR A 136 -2.45 0.74 6.51
C THR A 136 -2.26 -0.54 5.70
N VAL A 137 -1.34 -1.40 6.15
CA VAL A 137 -1.06 -2.70 5.53
C VAL A 137 -1.36 -3.79 6.54
N GLU A 138 -2.28 -4.69 6.19
CA GLU A 138 -2.80 -5.71 7.09
C GLU A 138 -2.89 -7.09 6.44
N GLY A 139 -3.15 -8.10 7.27
CA GLY A 139 -3.24 -9.49 6.83
C GLY A 139 -1.90 -10.15 6.57
N MET A 140 -1.95 -11.42 6.17
CA MET A 140 -0.79 -12.23 5.80
C MET A 140 -1.00 -12.78 4.39
N PRO A 141 -0.03 -12.62 3.48
CA PRO A 141 -0.20 -13.10 2.12
C PRO A 141 -0.38 -14.61 2.05
N PRO A 142 -1.25 -15.13 1.17
CA PRO A 142 -1.51 -16.56 1.06
C PRO A 142 -0.22 -17.31 0.73
N HIS A 143 0.08 -18.33 1.54
CA HIS A 143 1.18 -19.24 1.30
C HIS A 143 0.75 -20.28 0.27
N ILE A 144 1.32 -20.23 -0.94
CA ILE A 144 1.22 -21.36 -1.88
C ILE A 144 2.05 -22.50 -1.29
N VAL A 145 1.41 -23.39 -0.54
CA VAL A 145 1.99 -24.67 -0.16
C VAL A 145 2.04 -25.54 -1.42
N ASN A 146 3.23 -25.98 -1.80
CA ASN A 146 3.36 -27.00 -2.81
C ASN A 146 2.96 -28.33 -2.15
N VAL A 147 1.77 -28.85 -2.46
CA VAL A 147 1.24 -30.08 -1.84
C VAL A 147 2.17 -31.29 -2.03
N ASN A 148 3.03 -31.27 -3.06
CA ASN A 148 4.04 -32.31 -3.30
C ASN A 148 5.30 -32.19 -2.44
N ARG A 149 5.39 -31.18 -1.55
CA ARG A 149 6.51 -30.99 -0.62
C ARG A 149 6.08 -31.13 0.85
N MET A 150 4.88 -31.64 1.08
CA MET A 150 4.28 -31.76 2.40
C MET A 150 4.70 -33.12 3.02
N PHE A 151 5.81 -33.06 3.80
CA PHE A 151 6.32 -34.00 4.82
C PHE A 151 7.40 -35.04 4.44
N PRO A 152 8.51 -35.08 5.22
CA PRO A 152 9.04 -36.35 5.74
C PRO A 152 8.90 -36.49 7.26
N TRP A 153 8.19 -35.61 7.98
CA TRP A 153 7.99 -35.78 9.42
C TRP A 153 6.54 -35.54 9.84
N ARG A 154 5.77 -36.63 9.75
CA ARG A 154 4.93 -37.20 10.82
C ARG A 154 4.25 -36.20 11.76
N TYR A 155 2.96 -35.93 11.52
CA TYR A 155 2.00 -35.78 12.61
C TYR A 155 1.23 -37.09 12.72
N GLU A 156 1.60 -37.89 13.71
CA GLU A 156 0.87 -39.08 14.10
C GLU A 156 -0.41 -38.60 14.79
N THR A 157 -1.54 -38.69 14.07
CA THR A 157 -2.87 -38.51 14.65
C THR A 157 -3.19 -39.72 15.50
N THR A 158 -2.89 -39.63 16.79
CA THR A 158 -3.50 -40.48 17.79
C THR A 158 -4.06 -39.56 18.85
N TRP A 159 -5.39 -39.43 18.90
CA TRP A 159 -6.19 -39.70 20.09
C TRP A 159 -7.69 -39.65 19.71
N LEU A 160 -8.33 -40.82 19.92
CA LEU A 160 -9.75 -41.09 20.22
C LEU A 160 -10.76 -41.35 19.08
N GLU A 161 -11.22 -42.61 19.10
CA GLU A 161 -12.58 -43.13 18.75
C GLU A 161 -12.87 -43.26 17.24
N GLY A 162 -13.10 -44.43 16.67
CA GLY A 162 -14.01 -45.51 17.06
C GLY A 162 -14.93 -45.77 15.85
N TRP A 163 -15.21 -47.04 15.56
CA TRP A 163 -15.87 -47.63 14.36
C TRP A 163 -14.93 -48.11 13.25
#